data_AF-A0A7J7P2A9-F1
#
_entry.id   AF-A0A7J7P2A9-F1
#
_cell.length_a   1.000
_cell.length_b   1.000
_cell.length_c   1.000
_cell.angle_alpha   90.00
_cell.angle_beta   90.00
_cell.angle_gamma   90.00
#
_symmetry.space_group_name_H-M   'P 1'
#
loop_
_entity.id
_entity.type
_entity.pdbx_description
1 polymer ?
#
loop_
_entity_poly.entity_id
_entity_poly.type
_entity_poly.pdbx_seq_one_letter_code
_entity_poly.pdbx_strand_id
1 'polypeptide(L)'
;MASNLKVDEIQSQIAQRGIEILGTKPTLVKRLELALEEETKQRQFVKFSAMGIRQLREQASLVGISSSGSKKELVERVCAHFEKDNEGICEEAVDECSSNEELVMDTVIVAVNKYKVEELRTELAQRGLDVSGTKAVLIRRLEAALRKETELKSSSNTTDGTTGKKRSREEKIEDSNVPEKFKSLERFREMGVRQLREEAILLGISSNGTKKELLERLSAEPNNDHQARENVDETTKEKLVTGTKKGGTVLDQWLADHVKAQYHVLQHGDEIYDAMLNQTNVGENNNKFYVIQALESDDGGTFMVYNRWGRVGVKGQDKLQGPYTSRDSAIQEFELKFYAKTKNQWSDRKKFVCLPRCYVWLEMDYNGPEKDLSVPEKLNNSIMAVQPRETQLEPRVAKFISLICNISMMRQQMLEIGYNAEKLPLGKLSKSTILKGYDVLKRIADIIGQSNRKQFEQLSGEFYTVIPHDFGFKKMREFVIDTPNKLKCKLEMVSPFIFAIC
;
A
#
# COMPACT_ATOMS: atom_id res chain seq x y z
N MET A 1 17.50 -5.35 24.83
CA MET A 1 16.14 -5.13 25.41
C MET A 1 16.17 -4.97 26.93
N ALA A 2 17.18 -5.49 27.65
CA ALA A 2 17.26 -5.41 29.11
C ALA A 2 17.60 -4.00 29.64
N SER A 3 18.20 -3.13 28.82
CA SER A 3 18.58 -1.75 29.19
C SER A 3 17.40 -0.84 29.59
N ASN A 4 16.20 -1.12 29.06
CA ASN A 4 14.98 -0.32 29.29
C ASN A 4 14.22 -0.71 30.57
N LEU A 5 14.58 -1.84 31.20
CA LEU A 5 13.92 -2.30 32.43
C LEU A 5 14.38 -1.47 33.64
N LYS A 6 13.51 -1.38 34.65
CA LYS A 6 13.86 -0.81 35.97
C LYS A 6 14.81 -1.77 36.68
N VAL A 7 15.68 -1.25 37.56
CA VAL A 7 16.70 -2.05 38.25
C VAL A 7 16.05 -3.20 39.04
N ASP A 8 14.94 -2.94 39.73
CA ASP A 8 14.20 -3.94 40.50
C ASP A 8 13.66 -5.09 39.62
N GLU A 9 13.27 -4.77 38.38
CA GLU A 9 12.75 -5.75 37.43
C GLU A 9 13.87 -6.59 36.82
N ILE A 10 15.03 -5.98 36.54
CA ILE A 10 16.24 -6.69 36.14
C ILE A 10 16.70 -7.64 37.26
N GLN A 11 16.73 -7.15 38.51
CA GLN A 11 17.10 -7.97 39.67
C GLN A 11 16.13 -9.13 39.90
N SER A 12 14.82 -8.90 39.75
CA SER A 12 13.81 -9.97 39.83
C SER A 12 14.03 -11.05 38.76
N GLN A 13 14.28 -10.65 37.51
CA GLN A 13 14.53 -11.60 36.41
C GLN A 13 15.86 -12.36 36.54
N ILE A 14 16.89 -11.73 37.10
CA ILE A 14 18.18 -12.35 37.41
C ILE A 14 18.05 -13.31 38.61
N ALA A 15 17.30 -12.93 39.64
CA ALA A 15 17.04 -13.76 40.82
C ALA A 15 16.27 -15.04 40.47
N GLN A 16 15.26 -14.95 39.60
CA GLN A 16 14.52 -16.11 39.10
C GLN A 16 15.40 -17.13 38.36
N ARG A 17 16.55 -16.66 37.84
CA ARG A 17 17.55 -17.49 37.14
C ARG A 17 18.69 -17.94 38.04
N GLY A 18 18.65 -17.62 39.34
CA GLY A 18 19.67 -17.99 40.31
C GLY A 18 21.01 -17.26 40.13
N ILE A 19 21.01 -16.11 39.45
CA ILE A 19 22.22 -15.32 39.16
C ILE A 19 22.37 -14.19 40.21
N GLU A 20 23.59 -13.72 40.43
CA GLU A 20 23.89 -12.68 41.42
C GLU A 20 23.23 -11.31 41.09
N ILE A 21 22.46 -10.78 42.05
CA ILE A 21 21.67 -9.53 41.92
C ILE A 21 22.40 -8.26 42.38
N LEU A 22 23.63 -8.37 42.90
CA LEU A 22 24.43 -7.24 43.35
C LEU A 22 25.19 -6.60 42.16
N GLY A 23 25.14 -5.28 42.02
CA GLY A 23 25.91 -4.56 41.02
C GLY A 23 25.23 -3.30 40.49
N THR A 24 25.94 -2.56 39.64
CA THR A 24 25.38 -1.39 38.94
C THR A 24 24.41 -1.83 37.84
N LYS A 25 23.48 -0.95 37.45
CA LYS A 25 22.50 -1.24 36.38
C LYS A 25 23.15 -1.81 35.10
N PRO A 26 24.25 -1.25 34.56
CA PRO A 26 24.92 -1.81 33.38
C PRO A 26 25.43 -3.25 33.59
N THR A 27 25.95 -3.56 34.78
CA THR A 27 26.43 -4.91 35.12
C THR A 27 25.27 -5.91 35.17
N LEU A 28 24.14 -5.51 35.75
CA LEU A 28 22.93 -6.35 35.83
C LEU A 28 22.32 -6.55 34.43
N VAL A 29 22.23 -5.50 33.62
CA VAL A 29 21.78 -5.59 32.22
C VAL A 29 22.63 -6.60 31.44
N LYS A 30 23.96 -6.51 31.54
CA LYS A 30 24.86 -7.44 30.84
C LYS A 30 24.68 -8.89 31.30
N ARG A 31 24.48 -9.12 32.61
CA ARG A 31 24.21 -10.47 33.13
C ARG A 31 22.88 -11.03 32.63
N LEU A 32 21.84 -10.19 32.59
CA LEU A 32 20.53 -10.60 32.07
C LEU A 32 20.58 -10.89 30.57
N GLU A 33 21.32 -10.10 29.79
CA GLU A 33 21.50 -10.32 28.35
C GLU A 33 22.22 -11.64 28.08
N LEU A 34 23.32 -11.93 28.78
CA LEU A 34 24.03 -13.21 28.68
C LEU A 34 23.13 -14.41 29.04
N ALA A 35 22.33 -14.30 30.10
CA ALA A 35 21.42 -15.37 30.51
C ALA A 35 20.32 -15.62 29.47
N LEU A 36 19.79 -14.56 28.86
CA LEU A 36 18.79 -14.68 27.78
C LEU A 36 19.40 -15.28 26.51
N GLU A 37 20.64 -14.93 26.18
CA GLU A 37 21.39 -15.54 25.08
C GLU A 37 21.59 -17.05 25.31
N GLU A 38 21.98 -17.48 26.51
CA GLU A 38 22.09 -18.91 26.83
C GLU A 38 20.74 -19.64 26.75
N GLU A 39 19.65 -19.03 27.23
CA GLU A 39 18.30 -19.60 27.11
C GLU A 39 17.88 -19.76 25.63
N THR A 40 18.21 -18.79 24.78
CA THR A 40 17.89 -18.88 23.34
C THR A 40 18.71 -19.96 22.64
N LYS A 41 20.00 -20.08 22.96
CA LYS A 41 20.87 -21.19 22.49
C LYS A 41 20.30 -22.54 22.90
N GLN A 42 19.94 -22.70 24.17
CA GLN A 42 19.39 -23.95 24.68
C GLN A 42 18.04 -24.29 24.01
N ARG A 43 17.16 -23.30 23.79
CA ARG A 43 15.88 -23.49 23.07
C ARG A 43 16.09 -23.88 21.62
N GLN A 44 17.02 -23.23 20.92
CA GLN A 44 17.35 -23.56 19.53
C GLN A 44 17.93 -24.97 19.44
N PHE A 45 18.86 -25.33 20.32
CA PHE A 45 19.43 -26.67 20.38
C PHE A 45 18.36 -27.75 20.61
N VAL A 46 17.44 -27.54 21.56
CA VAL A 46 16.32 -28.45 21.82
C VAL A 46 15.41 -28.56 20.59
N LYS A 47 15.09 -27.43 19.95
CA LYS A 47 14.25 -27.38 18.74
C LYS A 47 14.86 -28.20 17.59
N PHE A 48 16.14 -27.99 17.27
CA PHE A 48 16.80 -28.68 16.17
C PHE A 48 17.09 -30.16 16.50
N SER A 49 17.41 -30.47 17.76
CA SER A 49 17.56 -31.86 18.22
C SER A 49 16.28 -32.69 18.06
N ALA A 50 15.10 -32.06 18.21
CA ALA A 50 13.81 -32.70 18.02
C ALA A 50 13.45 -32.96 16.53
N MET A 51 14.11 -32.30 15.57
CA MET A 51 13.78 -32.42 14.15
C MET A 51 14.27 -33.75 13.53
N GLY A 52 13.58 -34.18 12.48
CA GLY A 52 14.00 -35.32 11.66
C GLY A 52 15.19 -34.94 10.77
N ILE A 53 16.03 -35.94 10.41
CA ILE A 53 17.23 -35.69 9.59
C ILE A 53 16.91 -35.03 8.23
N ARG A 54 15.75 -35.34 7.62
CA ARG A 54 15.31 -34.70 6.37
C ARG A 54 15.06 -33.21 6.55
N GLN A 55 14.37 -32.83 7.63
CA GLN A 55 14.08 -31.43 7.95
C GLN A 55 15.36 -30.67 8.29
N LEU A 56 16.31 -31.30 8.99
CA LEU A 56 17.61 -30.70 9.28
C LEU A 56 18.44 -30.44 8.01
N ARG A 57 18.37 -31.33 7.02
CA ARG A 57 19.02 -31.12 5.71
C ARG A 57 18.38 -30.01 4.90
N GLU A 58 17.06 -29.90 4.95
CA GLU A 58 16.32 -28.80 4.33
C GLU A 58 16.66 -27.46 4.99
N GLN A 59 16.70 -27.40 6.33
CA GLN A 59 17.13 -26.21 7.07
C GLN A 59 18.59 -25.85 6.75
N ALA A 60 19.51 -26.83 6.69
CA ALA A 60 20.89 -26.61 6.27
C ALA A 60 20.98 -26.04 4.85
N SER A 61 20.18 -26.56 3.91
CA SER A 61 20.14 -26.07 2.53
C SER A 61 19.55 -24.66 2.42
N LEU A 62 18.55 -24.32 3.25
CA LEU A 62 17.93 -23.00 3.28
C LEU A 62 18.90 -21.92 3.78
N VAL A 63 19.75 -22.27 4.74
CA VAL A 63 20.76 -21.35 5.30
C VAL A 63 22.13 -21.46 4.62
N GLY A 64 22.22 -22.18 3.49
CA GLY A 64 23.44 -22.25 2.67
C GLY A 64 24.61 -23.04 3.28
N ILE A 65 24.37 -23.89 4.28
CA ILE A 65 25.40 -24.75 4.91
C ILE A 65 25.28 -26.20 4.41
N SER A 66 26.38 -26.97 4.49
CA SER A 66 26.40 -28.36 4.00
C SER A 66 25.29 -29.22 4.63
N SER A 67 24.50 -29.88 3.79
CA SER A 67 23.39 -30.77 4.17
C SER A 67 23.82 -32.24 4.32
N SER A 68 25.11 -32.55 4.23
CA SER A 68 25.65 -33.90 4.45
C SER A 68 26.09 -34.12 5.90
N GLY A 69 26.01 -35.36 6.36
CA GLY A 69 26.43 -35.78 7.71
C GLY A 69 25.35 -36.51 8.50
N SER A 70 25.73 -36.90 9.72
CA SER A 70 24.87 -37.48 10.74
C SER A 70 23.93 -36.44 11.34
N LYS A 71 22.85 -36.89 11.99
CA LYS A 71 21.87 -35.99 12.62
C LYS A 71 22.54 -35.06 13.64
N LYS A 72 23.48 -35.58 14.45
CA LYS A 72 24.19 -34.79 15.47
C LYS A 72 25.03 -33.67 14.84
N GLU A 73 25.80 -34.00 13.80
CA GLU A 73 26.63 -33.02 13.09
C GLU A 73 25.79 -31.94 12.40
N LEU A 74 24.62 -32.30 11.86
CA LEU A 74 23.71 -31.33 11.27
C LEU A 74 23.08 -30.40 12.31
N VAL A 75 22.69 -30.92 13.48
CA VAL A 75 22.17 -30.09 14.58
C VAL A 75 23.23 -29.10 15.06
N GLU A 76 24.45 -29.57 15.33
CA GLU A 76 25.55 -28.70 15.78
C GLU A 76 25.88 -27.62 14.73
N ARG A 77 25.93 -27.99 13.45
CA ARG A 77 26.24 -27.05 12.36
C ARG A 77 25.15 -26.01 12.13
N VAL A 78 23.88 -26.42 12.20
CA VAL A 78 22.74 -25.51 12.08
C VAL A 78 22.69 -24.57 13.27
N CYS A 79 22.86 -25.06 14.51
CA CYS A 79 22.89 -24.21 15.71
C CYS A 79 24.04 -23.19 15.64
N ALA A 80 25.25 -23.61 15.28
CA ALA A 80 26.42 -22.74 15.19
C ALA A 80 26.30 -21.65 14.11
N HIS A 81 25.52 -21.88 13.04
CA HIS A 81 25.23 -20.86 12.04
C HIS A 81 24.33 -19.75 12.60
N PHE A 82 23.25 -20.13 13.28
CA PHE A 82 22.36 -19.18 13.95
C PHE A 82 23.03 -18.43 15.12
N GLU A 83 24.09 -18.98 15.69
CA GLU A 83 24.93 -18.28 16.67
C GLU A 83 25.78 -17.17 16.02
N LYS A 84 26.27 -17.36 14.79
CA LYS A 84 27.10 -16.38 14.07
C LYS A 84 26.31 -15.20 13.51
N ASP A 85 25.07 -15.42 13.08
CA ASP A 85 24.19 -14.36 12.57
C ASP A 85 23.77 -13.37 13.67
N ASN A 86 23.83 -13.78 14.95
CA ASN A 86 23.59 -12.90 16.09
C ASN A 86 24.79 -11.99 16.44
N GLU A 87 26.01 -12.36 16.04
CA GLU A 87 27.22 -11.56 16.28
C GLU A 87 27.61 -10.67 15.08
N GLY A 88 26.97 -10.83 13.91
CA GLY A 88 27.34 -10.14 12.67
C GLY A 88 26.18 -9.39 12.01
N ILE A 89 25.89 -8.16 12.46
CA ILE A 89 25.14 -7.19 11.65
C ILE A 89 26.15 -6.21 11.03
N CYS A 90 26.78 -6.62 9.93
CA CYS A 90 27.48 -5.74 8.98
C CYS A 90 27.45 -6.36 7.56
N GLU A 91 26.87 -5.61 6.63
CA GLU A 91 27.02 -5.59 5.15
C GLU A 91 27.48 -6.86 4.39
N GLU A 92 26.61 -7.39 3.53
CA GLU A 92 26.76 -7.45 2.06
C GLU A 92 25.87 -8.57 1.47
N ALA A 93 24.81 -8.20 0.72
CA ALA A 93 24.33 -8.94 -0.44
C ALA A 93 23.31 -8.11 -1.21
N VAL A 94 23.56 -8.02 -2.51
CA VAL A 94 22.95 -7.15 -3.52
C VAL A 94 21.80 -7.89 -4.21
N ASP A 95 20.82 -7.12 -4.68
CA ASP A 95 19.82 -7.32 -5.74
C ASP A 95 19.23 -8.72 -6.03
N GLU A 96 17.89 -8.78 -5.98
CA GLU A 96 17.01 -9.03 -7.13
C GLU A 96 15.59 -9.34 -6.60
N CYS A 97 14.57 -8.57 -7.03
CA CYS A 97 13.29 -9.13 -7.48
C CYS A 97 12.35 -8.01 -7.98
N SER A 98 12.08 -8.01 -9.28
CA SER A 98 10.90 -7.39 -9.88
C SER A 98 10.22 -8.39 -10.82
N SER A 99 8.88 -8.42 -10.75
CA SER A 99 7.92 -8.84 -11.79
C SER A 99 7.94 -10.29 -12.36
N ASN A 100 6.89 -11.02 -12.00
CA ASN A 100 6.58 -12.42 -12.38
C ASN A 100 6.18 -12.70 -13.85
N GLU A 101 6.33 -11.77 -14.80
CA GLU A 101 6.15 -12.07 -16.23
C GLU A 101 7.48 -12.39 -16.95
N GLU A 102 8.61 -12.05 -16.33
CA GLU A 102 9.96 -12.37 -16.83
C GLU A 102 10.36 -13.81 -16.47
N LEU A 103 9.84 -14.35 -15.37
CA LEU A 103 10.16 -15.69 -14.84
C LEU A 103 9.85 -16.85 -15.80
N VAL A 104 8.84 -16.72 -16.66
CA VAL A 104 8.52 -17.77 -17.65
C VAL A 104 9.52 -17.74 -18.81
N MET A 105 9.98 -16.55 -19.21
CA MET A 105 10.92 -16.38 -20.31
C MET A 105 12.36 -16.69 -19.87
N ASP A 106 12.75 -16.31 -18.65
CA ASP A 106 14.05 -16.65 -18.07
C ASP A 106 14.22 -18.15 -17.87
N THR A 107 13.15 -18.86 -17.49
CA THR A 107 13.18 -20.33 -17.39
C THR A 107 13.41 -20.98 -18.77
N VAL A 108 12.84 -20.42 -19.84
CA VAL A 108 13.04 -20.89 -21.22
C VAL A 108 14.45 -20.55 -21.73
N ILE A 109 14.97 -19.36 -21.44
CA ILE A 109 16.34 -18.93 -21.81
C ILE A 109 17.40 -19.75 -21.07
N VAL A 110 17.18 -20.05 -19.80
CA VAL A 110 18.05 -20.94 -19.01
C VAL A 110 18.03 -22.38 -19.54
N ALA A 111 16.91 -22.83 -20.11
CA ALA A 111 16.81 -24.15 -20.74
C ALA A 111 17.54 -24.23 -22.10
N VAL A 112 17.43 -23.21 -22.96
CA VAL A 112 18.08 -23.17 -24.29
C VAL A 112 19.61 -23.18 -24.18
N ASN A 113 20.16 -22.52 -23.15
CA ASN A 113 21.62 -22.51 -22.90
C ASN A 113 22.20 -23.89 -22.53
N LYS A 114 21.36 -24.84 -22.11
CA LYS A 114 21.78 -26.22 -21.76
C LYS A 114 21.84 -27.16 -22.97
N TYR A 115 21.32 -26.76 -24.13
CA TYR A 115 21.28 -27.63 -25.31
C TYR A 115 22.66 -27.82 -25.94
N LYS A 116 22.88 -29.00 -26.52
CA LYS A 116 24.05 -29.29 -27.37
C LYS A 116 23.85 -28.69 -28.76
N VAL A 117 24.95 -28.50 -29.50
CA VAL A 117 24.92 -27.85 -30.83
C VAL A 117 23.97 -28.57 -31.78
N GLU A 118 23.91 -29.90 -31.73
CA GLU A 118 23.08 -30.66 -32.66
C GLU A 118 21.59 -30.62 -32.29
N GLU A 119 21.28 -30.46 -31.00
CA GLU A 119 19.91 -30.23 -30.53
C GLU A 119 19.43 -28.84 -30.98
N LEU A 120 20.28 -27.82 -30.87
CA LEU A 120 20.00 -26.47 -31.36
C LEU A 120 19.77 -26.42 -32.87
N ARG A 121 20.60 -27.13 -33.66
CA ARG A 121 20.40 -27.24 -35.11
C ARG A 121 19.11 -27.97 -35.47
N THR A 122 18.77 -29.03 -34.74
CA THR A 122 17.51 -29.77 -34.94
C THR A 122 16.29 -28.87 -34.69
N GLU A 123 16.28 -28.13 -33.58
CA GLU A 123 15.21 -27.20 -33.21
C GLU A 123 15.06 -26.01 -34.18
N LEU A 124 16.19 -25.51 -34.71
CA LEU A 124 16.20 -24.48 -35.74
C LEU A 124 15.72 -25.00 -37.10
N ALA A 125 16.14 -26.21 -37.50
CA ALA A 125 15.70 -26.85 -38.74
C ALA A 125 14.19 -27.13 -38.74
N GLN A 126 13.63 -27.60 -37.62
CA GLN A 126 12.19 -27.78 -37.45
C GLN A 126 11.41 -26.47 -37.64
N ARG A 127 12.02 -25.32 -37.32
CA ARG A 127 11.45 -23.98 -37.51
C ARG A 127 11.80 -23.34 -38.86
N GLY A 128 12.48 -24.08 -39.74
CA GLY A 128 12.90 -23.60 -41.06
C GLY A 128 13.96 -22.50 -41.02
N LEU A 129 14.74 -22.41 -39.95
CA LEU A 129 15.78 -21.40 -39.74
C LEU A 129 17.16 -21.94 -40.08
N ASP A 130 18.06 -21.04 -40.49
CA ASP A 130 19.45 -21.40 -40.80
C ASP A 130 20.14 -22.09 -39.61
N VAL A 131 20.82 -23.22 -39.89
CA VAL A 131 21.50 -24.08 -38.91
C VAL A 131 23.02 -23.87 -38.90
N SER A 132 23.53 -22.94 -39.70
CA SER A 132 24.95 -22.61 -39.78
C SER A 132 25.37 -21.63 -38.66
N GLY A 133 26.63 -21.74 -38.23
CA GLY A 133 27.24 -20.83 -37.25
C GLY A 133 27.72 -21.50 -35.96
N THR A 134 28.28 -20.68 -35.07
CA THR A 134 28.79 -21.09 -33.75
C THR A 134 27.63 -21.33 -32.77
N LYS A 135 27.87 -22.10 -31.70
CA LYS A 135 26.84 -22.43 -30.70
C LYS A 135 26.08 -21.19 -30.18
N ALA A 136 26.80 -20.11 -29.89
CA ALA A 136 26.21 -18.86 -29.41
C ALA A 136 25.28 -18.19 -30.44
N VAL A 137 25.59 -18.31 -31.74
CA VAL A 137 24.74 -17.77 -32.82
C VAL A 137 23.47 -18.60 -32.96
N LEU A 138 23.56 -19.93 -32.84
CA LEU A 138 22.40 -20.82 -32.86
C LEU A 138 21.47 -20.59 -31.67
N ILE A 139 22.03 -20.39 -30.47
CA ILE A 139 21.27 -20.05 -29.25
C ILE A 139 20.49 -18.76 -29.44
N ARG A 140 21.16 -17.66 -29.84
CA ARG A 140 20.50 -16.36 -30.05
C ARG A 140 19.40 -16.44 -31.11
N ARG A 141 19.62 -17.23 -32.16
CA ARG A 141 18.64 -17.42 -33.23
C ARG A 141 17.41 -18.19 -32.74
N LEU A 142 17.60 -19.21 -31.90
CA LEU A 142 16.51 -19.99 -31.33
C LEU A 142 15.73 -19.18 -30.28
N GLU A 143 16.42 -18.41 -29.44
CA GLU A 143 15.81 -17.49 -28.48
C GLU A 143 14.92 -16.44 -29.17
N ALA A 144 15.39 -15.86 -30.28
CA ALA A 144 14.60 -14.90 -31.06
C ALA A 144 13.34 -15.52 -31.69
N ALA A 145 13.44 -16.78 -32.15
CA ALA A 145 12.30 -17.51 -32.71
C ALA A 145 11.23 -17.79 -31.65
N LEU A 146 11.64 -18.24 -30.46
CA LEU A 146 10.74 -18.54 -29.34
C LEU A 146 10.02 -17.28 -28.83
N ARG A 147 10.70 -16.13 -28.76
CA ARG A 147 10.07 -14.84 -28.40
C ARG A 147 8.98 -14.45 -29.40
N LYS A 148 9.24 -14.62 -30.69
CA LYS A 148 8.26 -14.31 -31.74
C LYS A 148 7.03 -15.23 -31.69
N GLU A 149 7.22 -16.51 -31.35
CA GLU A 149 6.11 -17.46 -31.16
C GLU A 149 5.24 -17.09 -29.95
N THR A 150 5.82 -16.56 -28.86
CA THR A 150 5.05 -16.09 -27.70
C THR A 150 4.23 -14.84 -28.00
N GLU A 151 4.77 -13.91 -28.81
CA GLU A 151 4.07 -12.70 -29.26
C GLU A 151 2.91 -13.00 -30.23
N LEU A 152 3.08 -14.04 -31.07
CA LEU A 152 2.01 -14.48 -31.98
C LEU A 152 0.87 -15.19 -31.25
N LYS A 153 1.18 -15.95 -30.18
CA LYS A 153 0.16 -16.62 -29.33
C LYS A 153 -0.67 -15.65 -28.49
N SER A 154 -0.13 -14.49 -28.10
CA SER A 154 -0.92 -13.43 -27.44
C SER A 154 -1.87 -12.70 -28.40
N SER A 155 -1.64 -12.80 -29.71
CA SER A 155 -2.36 -12.04 -30.74
C SER A 155 -3.47 -12.83 -31.44
N SER A 156 -3.63 -14.14 -31.17
CA SER A 156 -4.54 -15.03 -31.90
C SER A 156 -5.86 -15.38 -31.18
N ASN A 157 -6.24 -14.66 -30.12
CA ASN A 157 -7.54 -14.81 -29.44
C ASN A 157 -8.57 -13.75 -29.86
N THR A 158 -8.69 -13.48 -31.16
CA THR A 158 -9.87 -12.83 -31.76
C THR A 158 -10.09 -13.37 -33.17
N THR A 159 -11.20 -14.09 -33.37
CA THR A 159 -11.66 -14.61 -34.66
C THR A 159 -12.29 -13.51 -35.53
N ASP A 160 -11.86 -13.49 -36.81
CA ASP A 160 -12.54 -13.15 -38.08
C ASP A 160 -13.49 -11.93 -38.18
N GLY A 161 -13.48 -11.13 -39.26
CA GLY A 161 -12.74 -11.22 -40.51
C GLY A 161 -13.12 -10.12 -41.53
N THR A 162 -12.28 -10.04 -42.58
CA THR A 162 -12.64 -9.81 -44.00
C THR A 162 -12.76 -8.36 -44.57
N THR A 163 -11.65 -7.96 -45.23
CA THR A 163 -11.48 -7.32 -46.58
C THR A 163 -11.96 -5.89 -46.93
N GLY A 164 -11.02 -5.06 -47.41
CA GLY A 164 -10.95 -4.69 -48.85
C GLY A 164 -11.42 -3.30 -49.36
N LYS A 165 -10.45 -2.40 -49.63
CA LYS A 165 -10.33 -1.44 -50.78
C LYS A 165 -11.42 -0.37 -51.12
N LYS A 166 -10.97 0.91 -51.01
CA LYS A 166 -10.88 1.98 -52.06
C LYS A 166 -12.11 2.87 -52.45
N ARG A 167 -11.97 4.17 -52.13
CA ARG A 167 -12.51 5.46 -52.72
C ARG A 167 -14.04 5.74 -52.69
N SER A 168 -14.44 6.87 -52.07
CA SER A 168 -15.00 8.11 -52.68
C SER A 168 -15.88 8.95 -51.70
N ARG A 169 -15.65 10.27 -51.68
CA ARG A 169 -16.61 11.40 -51.62
C ARG A 169 -17.52 11.66 -50.38
N GLU A 170 -17.34 12.89 -49.84
CA GLU A 170 -18.25 13.85 -49.15
C GLU A 170 -19.52 13.36 -48.42
N GLU A 171 -19.67 13.66 -47.12
CA GLU A 171 -20.45 14.80 -46.56
C GLU A 171 -20.50 14.76 -45.01
N LYS A 172 -20.12 15.88 -44.38
CA LYS A 172 -20.77 16.60 -43.26
C LYS A 172 -21.51 15.84 -42.12
N ILE A 173 -21.01 15.97 -40.88
CA ILE A 173 -21.58 16.78 -39.74
C ILE A 173 -20.99 16.37 -38.37
N GLU A 174 -20.49 17.40 -37.65
CA GLU A 174 -20.33 17.67 -36.19
C GLU A 174 -19.81 16.55 -35.28
N ASP A 175 -18.54 16.55 -34.85
CA ASP A 175 -17.79 17.47 -33.95
C ASP A 175 -18.08 17.27 -32.45
N SER A 176 -17.16 16.49 -31.87
CA SER A 176 -16.73 16.49 -30.47
C SER A 176 -16.28 17.88 -30.01
N ASN A 177 -16.43 18.22 -28.73
CA ASN A 177 -15.64 19.32 -28.19
C ASN A 177 -15.08 19.09 -26.78
N VAL A 178 -13.77 19.34 -26.68
CA VAL A 178 -12.97 19.60 -25.48
C VAL A 178 -12.30 20.97 -25.76
N PRO A 179 -12.46 22.02 -24.92
CA PRO A 179 -11.82 23.34 -25.13
C PRO A 179 -10.31 23.28 -24.78
N GLU A 180 -9.33 23.80 -25.53
CA GLU A 180 -9.15 25.10 -26.23
C GLU A 180 -9.32 26.33 -25.32
N LYS A 181 -8.26 26.74 -24.60
CA LYS A 181 -8.16 28.11 -24.06
C LYS A 181 -6.75 28.70 -23.89
N PHE A 182 -5.69 27.92 -24.09
CA PHE A 182 -4.30 28.42 -24.12
C PHE A 182 -3.63 28.35 -25.50
N LYS A 183 -4.33 27.85 -26.53
CA LYS A 183 -3.83 27.77 -27.92
C LYS A 183 -4.26 28.96 -28.80
N SER A 184 -5.23 29.76 -28.37
CA SER A 184 -5.93 30.69 -29.27
C SER A 184 -5.10 31.93 -29.63
N LEU A 185 -4.31 32.47 -28.69
CA LEU A 185 -3.54 33.72 -28.91
C LEU A 185 -2.37 33.57 -29.90
N GLU A 186 -1.68 32.43 -29.90
CA GLU A 186 -0.62 32.14 -30.87
C GLU A 186 -1.19 31.84 -32.26
N ARG A 187 -2.33 31.14 -32.31
CA ARG A 187 -3.01 30.74 -33.55
C ARG A 187 -3.40 31.94 -34.42
N PHE A 188 -3.86 33.05 -33.83
CA PHE A 188 -4.22 34.24 -34.61
C PHE A 188 -3.00 34.93 -35.25
N ARG A 189 -1.81 34.92 -34.61
CA ARG A 189 -0.62 35.60 -35.15
C ARG A 189 -0.10 34.94 -36.43
N GLU A 190 -0.23 33.61 -36.52
CA GLU A 190 0.21 32.80 -37.65
C GLU A 190 -0.74 32.86 -38.85
N MET A 191 -2.02 33.20 -38.64
CA MET A 191 -3.02 33.21 -39.71
C MET A 191 -2.85 34.35 -40.72
N GLY A 192 -3.27 34.12 -41.96
CA GLY A 192 -3.30 35.14 -43.01
C GLY A 192 -4.44 36.15 -42.84
N VAL A 193 -4.38 37.30 -43.53
CA VAL A 193 -5.40 38.37 -43.40
C VAL A 193 -6.80 37.86 -43.73
N ARG A 194 -6.97 37.00 -44.74
CA ARG A 194 -8.29 36.45 -45.11
C ARG A 194 -8.90 35.62 -43.99
N GLN A 195 -8.10 34.78 -43.34
CA GLN A 195 -8.53 33.92 -42.23
C GLN A 195 -8.88 34.74 -40.99
N LEU A 196 -8.11 35.80 -40.70
CA LEU A 196 -8.43 36.73 -39.61
C LEU A 196 -9.74 37.50 -39.85
N ARG A 197 -10.10 37.76 -41.10
CA ARG A 197 -11.38 38.39 -41.44
C ARG A 197 -12.55 37.43 -41.21
N GLU A 198 -12.40 36.16 -41.58
CA GLU A 198 -13.43 35.13 -41.34
C GLU A 198 -13.66 34.89 -39.84
N GLU A 199 -12.58 34.82 -39.05
CA GLU A 199 -12.66 34.72 -37.58
C GLU A 199 -13.31 35.96 -36.93
N ALA A 200 -13.03 37.16 -37.45
CA ALA A 200 -13.71 38.37 -36.98
C ALA A 200 -15.22 38.32 -37.25
N ILE A 201 -15.64 37.83 -38.42
CA ILE A 201 -17.07 37.67 -38.75
C ILE A 201 -17.73 36.64 -37.81
N LEU A 202 -17.06 35.51 -37.56
CA LEU A 202 -17.54 34.46 -36.68
C LEU A 202 -17.74 34.93 -35.23
N LEU A 203 -16.88 35.83 -34.76
CA LEU A 203 -16.98 36.45 -33.42
C LEU A 203 -17.83 37.73 -33.41
N GLY A 204 -18.45 38.10 -34.53
CA GLY A 204 -19.33 39.27 -34.64
C GLY A 204 -18.61 40.62 -34.62
N ILE A 205 -17.31 40.62 -34.90
CA ILE A 205 -16.42 41.80 -34.91
C ILE A 205 -16.19 42.24 -36.37
N SER A 206 -15.97 43.54 -36.60
CA SER A 206 -15.79 44.08 -37.96
C SER A 206 -14.61 43.42 -38.70
N SER A 207 -14.83 42.98 -39.94
CA SER A 207 -13.85 42.23 -40.74
C SER A 207 -13.03 43.08 -41.73
N ASN A 208 -13.18 44.40 -41.70
CA ASN A 208 -12.43 45.30 -42.57
C ASN A 208 -11.14 45.77 -41.90
N GLY A 209 -10.07 45.96 -42.68
CA GLY A 209 -8.79 46.52 -42.20
C GLY A 209 -7.55 45.67 -42.53
N THR A 210 -6.40 46.14 -42.05
CA THR A 210 -5.09 45.49 -42.20
C THR A 210 -4.89 44.36 -41.18
N LYS A 211 -3.89 43.50 -41.39
CA LYS A 211 -3.63 42.31 -40.53
C LYS A 211 -3.54 42.65 -39.04
N LYS A 212 -2.86 43.75 -38.72
CA LYS A 212 -2.57 44.18 -37.36
C LYS A 212 -3.85 44.65 -36.63
N GLU A 213 -4.69 45.41 -37.33
CA GLU A 213 -5.95 45.94 -36.80
C GLU A 213 -7.01 44.85 -36.54
N LEU A 214 -6.98 43.76 -37.31
CA LEU A 214 -7.86 42.60 -37.08
C LEU A 214 -7.40 41.79 -35.88
N LEU A 215 -6.10 41.58 -35.74
CA LEU A 215 -5.49 40.87 -34.60
C LEU A 215 -5.78 41.55 -33.27
N GLU A 216 -5.66 42.87 -33.21
CA GLU A 216 -5.89 43.67 -32.00
C GLU A 216 -7.36 43.63 -31.57
N ARG A 217 -8.30 43.65 -32.52
CA ARG A 217 -9.74 43.55 -32.23
C ARG A 217 -10.17 42.15 -31.81
N LEU A 218 -9.56 41.11 -32.37
CA LEU A 218 -9.80 39.72 -32.00
C LEU A 218 -9.22 39.34 -30.63
N SER A 219 -8.33 40.16 -30.06
CA SER A 219 -7.63 39.89 -28.79
C SER A 219 -8.05 40.79 -27.62
N ALA A 220 -9.04 41.68 -27.81
CA ALA A 220 -9.56 42.54 -26.74
C ALA A 220 -10.88 41.99 -26.14
N GLU A 221 -10.92 41.76 -24.82
CA GLU A 221 -12.13 41.36 -24.09
C GLU A 221 -13.06 42.56 -23.78
N PRO A 222 -14.39 42.36 -23.63
CA PRO A 222 -15.31 43.42 -23.24
C PRO A 222 -15.38 43.62 -21.70
N ASN A 223 -15.22 44.87 -21.24
CA ASN A 223 -15.69 45.38 -19.92
C ASN A 223 -17.11 45.99 -20.14
N ASN A 224 -18.10 46.05 -19.24
CA ASN A 224 -18.14 46.19 -17.77
C ASN A 224 -19.58 45.93 -17.24
N ASP A 225 -19.70 45.84 -15.91
CA ASP A 225 -20.84 46.15 -15.01
C ASP A 225 -21.83 45.07 -14.48
N HIS A 226 -22.05 45.23 -13.17
CA HIS A 226 -22.76 44.40 -12.19
C HIS A 226 -24.27 44.21 -12.42
N GLN A 227 -24.77 42.99 -12.20
CA GLN A 227 -25.95 42.74 -11.36
C GLN A 227 -26.07 41.27 -10.94
N ALA A 228 -26.54 41.10 -9.69
CA ALA A 228 -26.62 39.86 -8.93
C ALA A 228 -27.40 38.72 -9.60
N ARG A 229 -26.97 37.47 -9.37
CA ARG A 229 -27.75 36.38 -8.75
C ARG A 229 -27.01 35.04 -8.85
N GLU A 230 -26.83 34.44 -7.67
CA GLU A 230 -26.79 33.00 -7.36
C GLU A 230 -26.25 32.05 -8.44
N ASN A 231 -24.99 31.61 -8.28
CA ASN A 231 -24.56 30.32 -8.81
C ASN A 231 -24.72 29.26 -7.73
N VAL A 232 -25.65 28.36 -7.99
CA VAL A 232 -25.74 27.02 -7.43
C VAL A 232 -24.42 26.33 -7.73
N ASP A 233 -23.59 26.19 -6.70
CA ASP A 233 -22.45 25.29 -6.75
C ASP A 233 -23.01 23.87 -6.70
N GLU A 234 -22.89 23.13 -7.82
CA GLU A 234 -23.15 21.70 -7.88
C GLU A 234 -22.15 20.99 -6.96
N THR A 235 -22.52 20.94 -5.69
CA THR A 235 -21.88 20.14 -4.67
C THR A 235 -22.15 18.69 -5.07
N THR A 236 -21.18 18.05 -5.71
CA THR A 236 -21.05 16.60 -5.63
C THR A 236 -20.85 16.29 -4.15
N LYS A 237 -21.95 15.93 -3.47
CA LYS A 237 -21.94 15.43 -2.10
C LYS A 237 -21.18 14.11 -2.11
N GLU A 238 -19.86 14.19 -1.95
CA GLU A 238 -19.06 13.06 -1.51
C GLU A 238 -19.57 12.69 -0.10
N LYS A 239 -20.44 11.69 -0.07
CA LYS A 239 -21.01 11.15 1.16
C LYS A 239 -19.87 10.66 2.04
N LEU A 240 -19.94 11.04 3.33
CA LEU A 240 -19.16 10.45 4.41
C LEU A 240 -19.07 8.93 4.23
N VAL A 241 -17.86 8.39 4.39
CA VAL A 241 -17.54 6.96 4.35
C VAL A 241 -18.15 6.27 5.56
N THR A 242 -19.45 6.03 5.52
CA THR A 242 -20.16 5.14 6.45
C THR A 242 -20.23 3.77 5.80
N GLY A 243 -19.24 2.94 6.07
CA GLY A 243 -19.34 1.53 5.69
C GLY A 243 -20.48 0.86 6.47
N THR A 244 -21.22 -0.02 5.81
CA THR A 244 -22.34 -0.73 6.41
C THR A 244 -21.81 -1.71 7.46
N LYS A 245 -21.99 -1.42 8.75
CA LYS A 245 -21.68 -2.38 9.83
C LYS A 245 -22.76 -3.47 9.85
N LYS A 246 -22.44 -4.62 9.27
CA LYS A 246 -23.14 -5.89 9.51
C LYS A 246 -22.12 -6.82 10.18
N GLY A 247 -22.41 -7.24 11.41
CA GLY A 247 -21.48 -8.06 12.22
C GLY A 247 -20.46 -7.26 13.04
N GLY A 248 -19.37 -7.92 13.44
CA GLY A 248 -18.35 -7.37 14.34
C GLY A 248 -17.48 -6.25 13.76
N THR A 249 -17.42 -6.11 12.42
CA THR A 249 -16.62 -5.09 11.73
C THR A 249 -17.34 -4.54 10.49
N VAL A 250 -16.72 -3.57 9.82
CA VAL A 250 -17.24 -2.88 8.63
C VAL A 250 -16.66 -3.53 7.37
N LEU A 251 -17.52 -3.80 6.38
CA LEU A 251 -17.08 -4.27 5.06
C LEU A 251 -16.28 -3.21 4.32
N ASP A 252 -15.34 -3.65 3.48
CA ASP A 252 -14.59 -2.76 2.61
C ASP A 252 -15.52 -1.91 1.73
N GLN A 253 -15.25 -0.61 1.64
CA GLN A 253 -16.07 0.35 0.92
C GLN A 253 -16.15 0.06 -0.58
N TRP A 254 -15.16 -0.63 -1.16
CA TRP A 254 -15.08 -0.91 -2.59
C TRP A 254 -15.69 -2.27 -2.98
N LEU A 255 -16.18 -3.03 -2.01
CA LEU A 255 -16.96 -4.23 -2.25
C LEU A 255 -18.24 -3.86 -3.02
N ALA A 256 -18.71 -4.74 -3.91
CA ALA A 256 -19.93 -4.49 -4.68
C ALA A 256 -21.16 -4.44 -3.76
N ASP A 257 -22.11 -3.54 -4.04
CA ASP A 257 -23.23 -3.27 -3.14
C ASP A 257 -24.16 -4.47 -2.93
N HIS A 258 -24.29 -5.35 -3.93
CA HIS A 258 -25.03 -6.61 -3.77
C HIS A 258 -24.39 -7.55 -2.75
N VAL A 259 -23.05 -7.56 -2.65
CA VAL A 259 -22.33 -8.35 -1.64
C VAL A 259 -22.49 -7.70 -0.27
N LYS A 260 -22.35 -6.37 -0.17
CA LYS A 260 -22.58 -5.64 1.10
C LYS A 260 -24.01 -5.81 1.64
N ALA A 261 -24.98 -6.00 0.75
CA ALA A 261 -26.37 -6.22 1.12
C ALA A 261 -26.63 -7.64 1.65
N GLN A 262 -25.79 -8.63 1.36
CA GLN A 262 -26.05 -10.05 1.64
C GLN A 262 -24.99 -10.72 2.53
N TYR A 263 -23.83 -10.10 2.72
CA TYR A 263 -22.71 -10.67 3.48
C TYR A 263 -22.33 -9.78 4.65
N HIS A 264 -21.68 -10.38 5.63
CA HIS A 264 -20.96 -9.72 6.72
C HIS A 264 -19.55 -10.32 6.85
N VAL A 265 -18.66 -9.67 7.60
CA VAL A 265 -17.33 -10.24 7.86
C VAL A 265 -17.47 -11.45 8.78
N LEU A 266 -16.83 -12.55 8.39
CA LEU A 266 -16.82 -13.81 9.12
C LEU A 266 -16.23 -13.60 10.52
N GLN A 267 -16.99 -14.02 11.52
CA GLN A 267 -16.57 -14.05 12.92
C GLN A 267 -16.69 -15.48 13.44
N HIS A 268 -15.60 -16.01 14.02
CA HIS A 268 -15.59 -17.32 14.65
C HIS A 268 -15.11 -17.19 16.10
N GLY A 269 -16.03 -17.33 17.06
CA GLY A 269 -15.77 -17.01 18.46
C GLY A 269 -15.42 -15.53 18.65
N ASP A 270 -14.29 -15.27 19.32
CA ASP A 270 -13.76 -13.92 19.53
C ASP A 270 -12.88 -13.43 18.36
N GLU A 271 -12.71 -14.24 17.31
CA GLU A 271 -11.85 -13.91 16.18
C GLU A 271 -12.66 -13.35 15.00
N ILE A 272 -12.29 -12.14 14.58
CA ILE A 272 -12.81 -11.48 13.39
C ILE A 272 -11.79 -11.65 12.26
N TYR A 273 -12.20 -12.24 11.14
CA TYR A 273 -11.33 -12.49 9.99
C TYR A 273 -11.25 -11.28 9.06
N ASP A 274 -10.58 -10.24 9.55
CA ASP A 274 -10.30 -9.00 8.85
C ASP A 274 -8.87 -8.55 9.13
N ALA A 275 -8.09 -8.32 8.07
CA ALA A 275 -6.70 -7.91 8.17
C ALA A 275 -6.42 -6.72 7.25
N MET A 276 -6.01 -5.60 7.85
CA MET A 276 -5.39 -4.48 7.17
C MET A 276 -3.88 -4.60 7.29
N LEU A 277 -3.20 -4.68 6.16
CA LEU A 277 -1.75 -4.80 6.09
C LEU A 277 -1.15 -3.58 5.38
N ASN A 278 0.01 -3.14 5.85
CA ASN A 278 0.73 -2.03 5.24
C ASN A 278 2.22 -2.33 5.11
N GLN A 279 2.84 -1.76 4.07
CA GLN A 279 4.26 -1.90 3.80
C GLN A 279 4.78 -0.60 3.21
N THR A 280 5.74 0.01 3.90
CA THR A 280 6.44 1.18 3.38
C THR A 280 7.95 0.98 3.37
N ASN A 281 8.56 1.17 2.20
CA ASN A 281 10.00 1.29 2.04
C ASN A 281 10.30 2.60 1.32
N VAL A 282 10.95 3.52 2.04
CA VAL A 282 11.21 4.87 1.54
C VAL A 282 12.25 4.87 0.41
N GLY A 283 13.30 4.05 0.53
CA GLY A 283 14.36 3.96 -0.47
C GLY A 283 13.85 3.41 -1.81
N GLU A 284 13.04 2.36 -1.76
CA GLU A 284 12.43 1.73 -2.95
C GLU A 284 11.14 2.43 -3.43
N ASN A 285 10.74 3.54 -2.80
CA ASN A 285 9.49 4.25 -3.12
C ASN A 285 8.21 3.39 -3.01
N ASN A 286 8.25 2.36 -2.16
CA ASN A 286 7.13 1.46 -1.91
C ASN A 286 6.27 2.01 -0.77
N ASN A 287 4.97 2.14 -1.01
CA ASN A 287 3.97 2.47 -0.01
C ASN A 287 2.67 1.76 -0.39
N LYS A 288 2.49 0.54 0.14
CA LYS A 288 1.51 -0.43 -0.35
C LYS A 288 0.63 -0.91 0.80
N PHE A 289 -0.67 -1.03 0.53
CA PHE A 289 -1.60 -1.68 1.45
C PHE A 289 -2.10 -3.02 0.88
N TYR A 290 -2.56 -3.88 1.78
CA TYR A 290 -3.28 -5.11 1.44
C TYR A 290 -4.39 -5.34 2.47
N VAL A 291 -5.63 -5.44 2.02
CA VAL A 291 -6.82 -5.77 2.80
C VAL A 291 -7.18 -7.22 2.51
N ILE A 292 -7.51 -7.98 3.57
CA ILE A 292 -8.05 -9.34 3.49
C ILE A 292 -9.30 -9.38 4.36
N GLN A 293 -10.43 -9.79 3.79
CA GLN A 293 -11.68 -9.99 4.53
C GLN A 293 -12.28 -11.34 4.18
N ALA A 294 -12.49 -12.21 5.17
CA ALA A 294 -13.35 -13.37 4.99
C ALA A 294 -14.80 -12.96 5.25
N LEU A 295 -15.70 -13.37 4.38
CA LEU A 295 -17.11 -12.97 4.38
C LEU A 295 -18.00 -14.20 4.57
N GLU A 296 -19.05 -14.06 5.36
CA GLU A 296 -20.12 -15.04 5.54
C GLU A 296 -21.43 -14.42 5.06
N SER A 297 -22.22 -15.20 4.31
CA SER A 297 -23.53 -14.78 3.85
C SER A 297 -24.51 -14.69 5.03
N ASP A 298 -25.44 -13.74 4.99
CA ASP A 298 -26.43 -13.48 6.04
C ASP A 298 -27.44 -14.63 6.18
N ASP A 299 -27.68 -15.38 5.11
CA ASP A 299 -28.48 -16.63 5.10
C ASP A 299 -27.70 -17.85 5.60
N GLY A 300 -26.38 -17.71 5.79
CA GLY A 300 -25.47 -18.75 6.22
C GLY A 300 -25.09 -19.73 5.10
N GLY A 301 -23.99 -20.47 5.32
CA GLY A 301 -23.60 -21.60 4.46
C GLY A 301 -22.83 -21.24 3.19
N THR A 302 -22.73 -19.95 2.83
CA THR A 302 -21.85 -19.48 1.76
C THR A 302 -20.81 -18.51 2.30
N PHE A 303 -19.55 -18.71 1.89
CA PHE A 303 -18.42 -17.91 2.34
C PHE A 303 -17.63 -17.36 1.16
N MET A 304 -16.99 -16.21 1.32
CA MET A 304 -16.12 -15.60 0.31
C MET A 304 -14.87 -15.01 0.96
N VAL A 305 -13.80 -14.84 0.19
CA VAL A 305 -12.61 -14.13 0.65
C VAL A 305 -12.31 -12.97 -0.29
N TYR A 306 -12.45 -11.76 0.22
CA TYR A 306 -12.14 -10.52 -0.49
C TYR A 306 -10.72 -10.08 -0.21
N ASN A 307 -9.99 -9.73 -1.26
CA ASN A 307 -8.66 -9.16 -1.18
C ASN A 307 -8.64 -7.84 -1.96
N ARG A 308 -8.03 -6.80 -1.39
CA ARG A 308 -7.81 -5.52 -2.09
C ARG A 308 -6.41 -5.00 -1.81
N TRP A 309 -5.70 -4.56 -2.83
CA TRP A 309 -4.31 -4.12 -2.66
C TRP A 309 -3.94 -3.03 -3.64
N GLY A 310 -2.94 -2.24 -3.26
CA GLY A 310 -2.45 -1.17 -4.11
C GLY A 310 -1.59 -0.19 -3.36
N ARG A 311 -1.43 0.99 -3.94
CA ARG A 311 -0.74 2.10 -3.30
C ARG A 311 -1.65 2.74 -2.24
N VAL A 312 -1.10 3.08 -1.08
CA VAL A 312 -1.88 3.73 0.00
C VAL A 312 -2.48 5.04 -0.53
N GLY A 313 -3.77 5.27 -0.27
CA GLY A 313 -4.50 6.44 -0.75
C GLY A 313 -5.18 6.31 -2.13
N VAL A 314 -5.08 5.15 -2.79
CA VAL A 314 -5.87 4.86 -3.99
C VAL A 314 -6.69 3.58 -3.81
N LYS A 315 -7.72 3.39 -4.63
CA LYS A 315 -8.60 2.20 -4.58
C LYS A 315 -7.79 0.90 -4.67
N GLY A 316 -6.84 0.84 -5.60
CA GLY A 316 -6.07 -0.36 -5.91
C GLY A 316 -6.82 -1.36 -6.79
N GLN A 317 -6.30 -2.58 -6.84
CA GLN A 317 -6.93 -3.75 -7.45
C GLN A 317 -7.65 -4.57 -6.37
N ASP A 318 -8.65 -5.33 -6.77
CA ASP A 318 -9.34 -6.24 -5.88
C ASP A 318 -9.57 -7.62 -6.51
N LYS A 319 -9.86 -8.60 -5.66
CA LYS A 319 -10.23 -9.96 -6.04
C LYS A 319 -11.14 -10.55 -4.98
N LEU A 320 -12.34 -10.94 -5.41
CA LEU A 320 -13.26 -11.74 -4.62
C LEU A 320 -13.08 -13.22 -4.99
N GLN A 321 -12.86 -14.07 -3.99
CA GLN A 321 -12.70 -15.51 -4.16
C GLN A 321 -13.87 -16.25 -3.51
N GLY A 322 -14.31 -17.34 -4.12
CA GLY A 322 -15.47 -18.12 -3.72
C GLY A 322 -16.54 -18.17 -4.83
N PRO A 323 -17.79 -18.55 -4.50
CA PRO A 323 -18.27 -18.93 -3.17
C PRO A 323 -17.66 -20.25 -2.67
N TYR A 324 -17.32 -20.30 -1.37
CA TYR A 324 -16.94 -21.51 -0.66
C TYR A 324 -18.16 -22.05 0.10
N THR A 325 -18.30 -23.37 0.14
CA THR A 325 -19.39 -24.07 0.84
C THR A 325 -19.06 -24.41 2.29
N SER A 326 -17.78 -24.29 2.69
CA SER A 326 -17.31 -24.53 4.05
C SER A 326 -16.64 -23.29 4.62
N ARG A 327 -16.95 -22.99 5.89
CA ARG A 327 -16.33 -21.92 6.66
C ARG A 327 -14.81 -22.11 6.74
N ASP A 328 -14.38 -23.35 7.01
CA ASP A 328 -12.97 -23.68 7.20
C ASP A 328 -12.15 -23.43 5.93
N SER A 329 -12.76 -23.63 4.75
CA SER A 329 -12.09 -23.33 3.47
C SER A 329 -11.85 -21.83 3.27
N ALA A 330 -12.81 -20.97 3.67
CA ALA A 330 -12.64 -19.53 3.60
C ALA A 330 -11.62 -19.02 4.64
N ILE A 331 -11.63 -19.58 5.85
CA ILE A 331 -10.62 -19.31 6.89
C ILE A 331 -9.23 -19.72 6.38
N GLN A 332 -9.09 -20.91 5.80
CA GLN A 332 -7.81 -21.39 5.29
C GLN A 332 -7.25 -20.49 4.17
N GLU A 333 -8.07 -20.05 3.22
CA GLU A 333 -7.62 -19.12 2.17
C GLU A 333 -7.21 -17.77 2.75
N PHE A 334 -7.94 -17.26 3.75
CA PHE A 334 -7.60 -16.04 4.48
C PHE A 334 -6.23 -16.19 5.17
N GLU A 335 -6.04 -17.24 5.96
CA GLU A 335 -4.81 -17.49 6.72
C GLU A 335 -3.61 -17.73 5.80
N LEU A 336 -3.81 -18.48 4.71
CA LEU A 336 -2.78 -18.72 3.71
C LEU A 336 -2.35 -17.41 3.05
N LYS A 337 -3.29 -16.53 2.71
CA LYS A 337 -2.98 -15.23 2.12
C LYS A 337 -2.30 -14.31 3.14
N PHE A 338 -2.76 -14.28 4.39
CA PHE A 338 -2.12 -13.55 5.48
C PHE A 338 -0.67 -14.00 5.66
N TYR A 339 -0.42 -15.31 5.83
CA TYR A 339 0.91 -15.88 5.98
C TYR A 339 1.79 -15.61 4.76
N ALA A 340 1.25 -15.69 3.54
CA ALA A 340 2.02 -15.40 2.34
C ALA A 340 2.56 -13.95 2.31
N LYS A 341 1.81 -12.98 2.87
CA LYS A 341 2.17 -11.55 2.89
C LYS A 341 2.98 -11.12 4.11
N THR A 342 2.76 -11.75 5.27
CA THR A 342 3.38 -11.34 6.55
C THR A 342 4.42 -12.33 7.05
N LYS A 343 4.42 -13.59 6.57
CA LYS A 343 5.17 -14.73 7.13
C LYS A 343 4.88 -15.01 8.61
N ASN A 344 3.75 -14.49 9.11
CA ASN A 344 3.26 -14.73 10.46
C ASN A 344 1.97 -15.55 10.38
N GLN A 345 1.75 -16.44 11.35
CA GLN A 345 0.48 -17.17 11.45
C GLN A 345 -0.61 -16.24 11.97
N TRP A 346 -1.83 -16.40 11.46
CA TRP A 346 -2.96 -15.57 11.89
C TRP A 346 -3.30 -15.74 13.38
N SER A 347 -3.24 -16.97 13.89
CA SER A 347 -3.48 -17.28 15.30
C SER A 347 -2.46 -16.62 16.24
N ASP A 348 -1.22 -16.43 15.77
CA ASP A 348 -0.12 -15.81 16.52
C ASP A 348 0.02 -14.30 16.26
N ARG A 349 -0.97 -13.64 15.63
CA ARG A 349 -0.92 -12.21 15.27
C ARG A 349 -0.63 -11.27 16.44
N LYS A 350 -0.93 -11.66 17.68
CA LYS A 350 -0.59 -10.87 18.88
C LYS A 350 0.91 -10.84 19.19
N LYS A 351 1.67 -11.82 18.70
CA LYS A 351 3.14 -11.92 18.78
C LYS A 351 3.78 -11.63 17.42
N PHE A 352 3.23 -10.66 16.70
CA PHE A 352 3.66 -10.32 15.35
C PHE A 352 5.14 -9.93 15.30
N VAL A 353 5.89 -10.55 14.38
CA VAL A 353 7.27 -10.19 14.10
C VAL A 353 7.35 -9.51 12.74
N CYS A 354 7.78 -8.24 12.73
CA CYS A 354 8.01 -7.49 11.51
C CYS A 354 9.24 -8.03 10.78
N LEU A 355 9.06 -8.55 9.57
CA LEU A 355 10.17 -8.99 8.72
C LEU A 355 10.48 -7.96 7.63
N PRO A 356 11.75 -7.78 7.27
CA PRO A 356 12.14 -6.93 6.14
C PRO A 356 11.37 -7.32 4.87
N ARG A 357 10.91 -6.30 4.11
CA ARG A 357 10.20 -6.46 2.82
C ARG A 357 8.91 -7.29 2.90
N CYS A 358 8.41 -7.58 4.09
CA CYS A 358 7.08 -8.17 4.31
C CYS A 358 6.07 -7.08 4.70
N TYR A 359 4.78 -7.42 4.64
CA TYR A 359 3.74 -6.54 5.14
C TYR A 359 3.64 -6.62 6.66
N VAL A 360 3.30 -5.50 7.29
CA VAL A 360 2.99 -5.40 8.72
C VAL A 360 1.48 -5.37 8.91
N TRP A 361 0.97 -6.14 9.85
CA TRP A 361 -0.43 -6.11 10.23
C TRP A 361 -0.74 -4.91 11.13
N LEU A 362 -1.78 -4.16 10.76
CA LEU A 362 -2.28 -3.03 11.52
C LEU A 362 -3.47 -3.48 12.36
N GLU A 363 -3.32 -3.40 13.67
CA GLU A 363 -4.40 -3.70 14.60
C GLU A 363 -5.40 -2.54 14.58
N MET A 364 -6.66 -2.86 14.29
CA MET A 364 -7.78 -1.94 14.16
C MET A 364 -8.70 -2.06 15.38
N ASP A 365 -9.26 -0.95 15.85
CA ASP A 365 -10.25 -0.93 16.94
C ASP A 365 -11.66 -0.71 16.38
N TYR A 366 -12.37 -1.82 16.13
CA TYR A 366 -13.76 -1.81 15.67
C TYR A 366 -14.78 -1.77 16.82
N ASN A 367 -14.30 -1.75 18.08
CA ASN A 367 -15.13 -1.70 19.28
C ASN A 367 -15.48 -0.27 19.72
N GLY A 368 -14.99 0.74 18.99
CA GLY A 368 -15.39 2.12 19.21
C GLY A 368 -16.90 2.29 19.05
N PRO A 369 -17.58 3.04 19.95
CA PRO A 369 -18.93 3.49 19.69
C PRO A 369 -18.90 4.43 18.48
N GLU A 370 -19.13 3.91 17.28
CA GLU A 370 -19.55 4.72 16.11
C GLU A 370 -20.99 5.27 16.33
N LYS A 371 -21.32 5.70 17.55
CA LYS A 371 -22.52 6.50 17.85
C LYS A 371 -22.24 8.00 17.84
N ASP A 372 -20.97 8.43 17.85
CA ASP A 372 -20.64 9.85 17.98
C ASP A 372 -20.12 10.53 16.70
N LEU A 373 -20.03 9.84 15.56
CA LEU A 373 -19.68 10.46 14.27
C LEU A 373 -20.64 10.13 13.11
N SER A 374 -21.59 9.22 13.30
CA SER A 374 -22.76 9.16 12.43
C SER A 374 -23.78 10.18 12.93
N VAL A 375 -23.94 11.29 12.21
CA VAL A 375 -25.26 11.92 12.18
C VAL A 375 -26.23 10.81 11.75
N PRO A 376 -27.26 10.45 12.53
CA PRO A 376 -28.08 9.30 12.19
C PRO A 376 -28.81 9.56 10.87
N GLU A 377 -28.37 8.93 9.78
CA GLU A 377 -29.09 8.89 8.49
C GLU A 377 -30.24 7.87 8.52
N LYS A 378 -30.66 7.44 9.73
CA LYS A 378 -31.90 6.68 9.96
C LYS A 378 -32.76 7.40 10.98
N LEU A 379 -33.38 8.47 10.51
CA LEU A 379 -34.69 8.84 10.98
C LEU A 379 -35.66 8.49 9.86
N ASN A 380 -36.52 7.52 10.16
CA ASN A 380 -37.58 7.00 9.32
C ASN A 380 -38.35 8.14 8.62
N ASN A 381 -38.87 7.84 7.43
CA ASN A 381 -39.63 8.68 6.51
C ASN A 381 -40.89 9.39 7.10
N SER A 382 -40.71 10.21 8.14
CA SER A 382 -41.73 11.12 8.66
C SER A 382 -41.11 12.14 9.62
N ILE A 383 -40.18 12.98 9.15
CA ILE A 383 -39.91 14.27 9.79
C ILE A 383 -39.93 15.35 8.70
N MET A 384 -41.06 16.03 8.61
CA MET A 384 -41.09 17.38 8.09
C MET A 384 -40.30 18.28 9.05
N ALA A 385 -39.25 18.93 8.53
CA ALA A 385 -38.62 20.15 9.06
C ALA A 385 -38.25 20.16 10.56
N VAL A 386 -37.14 19.53 10.95
CA VAL A 386 -36.39 20.02 12.12
C VAL A 386 -35.52 21.18 11.63
N GLN A 387 -36.04 22.39 11.78
CA GLN A 387 -35.23 23.62 11.73
C GLN A 387 -34.07 23.47 12.72
N PRO A 388 -32.83 23.89 12.38
CA PRO A 388 -31.73 23.88 13.34
C PRO A 388 -32.16 24.68 14.57
N ARG A 389 -32.14 24.05 15.75
CA ARG A 389 -32.42 24.76 17.01
C ARG A 389 -31.44 25.91 17.13
N GLU A 390 -31.95 27.11 17.34
CA GLU A 390 -31.11 28.27 17.61
C GLU A 390 -30.26 28.01 18.86
N THR A 391 -28.97 28.30 18.75
CA THR A 391 -28.01 28.11 19.84
C THR A 391 -28.39 28.99 21.03
N GLN A 392 -28.47 28.41 22.22
CA GLN A 392 -28.69 29.15 23.47
C GLN A 392 -27.39 29.75 24.04
N LEU A 393 -26.26 29.49 23.39
CA LEU A 393 -24.97 30.04 23.79
C LEU A 393 -24.81 31.48 23.33
N GLU A 394 -24.09 32.29 24.12
CA GLU A 394 -23.71 33.65 23.72
C GLU A 394 -23.02 33.62 22.35
N PRO A 395 -23.32 34.57 21.43
CA PRO A 395 -22.74 34.59 20.09
C PRO A 395 -21.21 34.46 20.05
N ARG A 396 -20.49 35.04 21.03
CA ARG A 396 -19.02 34.92 21.12
C ARG A 396 -18.58 33.50 21.45
N VAL A 397 -19.26 32.85 22.40
CA VAL A 397 -18.99 31.46 22.80
C VAL A 397 -19.36 30.48 21.68
N ALA A 398 -20.52 30.68 21.05
CA ALA A 398 -20.95 29.88 19.91
C ALA A 398 -19.96 29.98 18.73
N LYS A 399 -19.47 31.19 18.44
CA LYS A 399 -18.45 31.40 17.39
C LYS A 399 -17.11 30.75 17.76
N PHE A 400 -16.69 30.85 19.02
CA PHE A 400 -15.48 30.19 19.50
C PHE A 400 -15.59 28.66 19.40
N ILE A 401 -16.70 28.07 19.87
CA ILE A 401 -16.95 26.62 19.78
C ILE A 401 -17.00 26.17 18.32
N SER A 402 -17.69 26.90 17.45
CA SER A 402 -17.74 26.61 16.02
C SER A 402 -16.34 26.62 15.39
N LEU A 403 -15.47 27.53 15.81
CA LEU A 403 -14.08 27.60 15.34
C LEU A 403 -13.24 26.40 15.82
N ILE A 404 -13.27 26.09 17.11
CA ILE A 404 -12.45 24.99 17.68
C ILE A 404 -12.98 23.59 17.33
N CYS A 405 -14.28 23.46 17.05
CA CYS A 405 -14.92 22.21 16.63
C CYS A 405 -15.09 22.11 15.10
N ASN A 406 -14.36 22.92 14.33
CA ASN A 406 -14.44 22.89 12.88
C ASN A 406 -13.72 21.64 12.33
N ILE A 407 -14.48 20.57 12.11
CA ILE A 407 -13.99 19.30 11.56
C ILE A 407 -13.31 19.50 10.19
N SER A 408 -13.82 20.42 9.36
CA SER A 408 -13.23 20.70 8.05
C SER A 408 -11.83 21.31 8.17
N MET A 409 -11.63 22.23 9.12
CA MET A 409 -10.28 22.77 9.41
C MET A 409 -9.34 21.68 9.92
N MET A 410 -9.81 20.82 10.82
CA MET A 410 -9.00 19.68 11.31
C MET A 410 -8.62 18.73 10.17
N ARG A 411 -9.56 18.39 9.27
CA ARG A 411 -9.30 17.55 8.09
C ARG A 411 -8.28 18.19 7.16
N GLN A 412 -8.40 19.49 6.90
CA GLN A 412 -7.47 20.23 6.06
C GLN A 412 -6.04 20.20 6.62
N GLN A 413 -5.89 20.40 7.94
CA GLN A 413 -4.57 20.30 8.59
C GLN A 413 -3.98 18.88 8.49
N MET A 414 -4.79 17.84 8.68
CA MET A 414 -4.34 16.46 8.50
C MET A 414 -3.90 16.19 7.05
N LEU A 415 -4.64 16.70 6.06
CA LEU A 415 -4.31 16.59 4.65
C LEU A 415 -2.97 17.27 4.31
N GLU A 416 -2.70 18.45 4.84
CA GLU A 416 -1.43 19.17 4.66
C GLU A 416 -0.23 18.38 5.21
N ILE A 417 -0.44 17.65 6.31
CA ILE A 417 0.58 16.77 6.90
C ILE A 417 0.73 15.46 6.09
N GLY A 418 -0.07 15.26 5.03
CA GLY A 418 -0.03 14.09 4.15
C GLY A 418 -0.90 12.94 4.64
N TYR A 419 -1.86 13.22 5.52
CA TYR A 419 -2.81 12.26 6.04
C TYR A 419 -4.22 12.56 5.55
N ASN A 420 -4.71 11.74 4.61
CA ASN A 420 -6.08 11.86 4.13
C ASN A 420 -7.04 11.10 5.05
N ALA A 421 -7.70 11.83 5.95
CA ALA A 421 -8.64 11.28 6.93
C ALA A 421 -9.87 10.59 6.30
N GLU A 422 -10.22 10.91 5.06
CA GLU A 422 -11.35 10.29 4.34
C GLU A 422 -10.97 8.93 3.78
N LYS A 423 -9.73 8.80 3.29
CA LYS A 423 -9.22 7.54 2.74
C LYS A 423 -8.63 6.62 3.80
N LEU A 424 -8.13 7.20 4.88
CA LEU A 424 -7.45 6.53 5.98
C LEU A 424 -8.02 7.14 7.26
N PRO A 425 -9.02 6.55 7.90
CA PRO A 425 -9.53 7.09 9.16
C PRO A 425 -8.63 6.63 10.33
N LEU A 426 -7.80 7.54 10.85
CA LEU A 426 -6.90 7.32 12.01
C LEU A 426 -7.66 6.75 13.21
N GLY A 427 -8.92 7.17 13.39
CA GLY A 427 -9.80 6.75 14.49
C GLY A 427 -10.18 5.27 14.49
N LYS A 428 -9.88 4.51 13.42
CA LYS A 428 -10.05 3.05 13.40
C LYS A 428 -8.77 2.29 13.74
N LEU A 429 -7.63 2.96 13.83
CA LEU A 429 -6.39 2.32 14.30
C LEU A 429 -6.51 2.10 15.80
N SER A 430 -6.04 0.94 16.26
CA SER A 430 -5.98 0.66 17.69
C SER A 430 -4.99 1.57 18.41
N LYS A 431 -5.24 1.75 19.71
CA LYS A 431 -4.35 2.47 20.62
C LYS A 431 -2.92 1.93 20.57
N SER A 432 -2.75 0.62 20.48
CA SER A 432 -1.43 -0.04 20.40
C SER A 432 -0.68 0.37 19.12
N THR A 433 -1.36 0.44 17.98
CA THR A 433 -0.77 0.88 16.70
C THR A 433 -0.35 2.34 16.76
N ILE A 434 -1.17 3.22 17.34
CA ILE A 434 -0.87 4.64 17.51
C ILE A 434 0.36 4.83 18.42
N LEU A 435 0.43 4.10 19.54
CA LEU A 435 1.57 4.13 20.45
C LEU A 435 2.86 3.64 19.78
N LYS A 436 2.80 2.55 19.00
CA LYS A 436 3.95 2.09 18.19
C LYS A 436 4.43 3.18 17.24
N GLY A 437 3.52 3.90 16.59
CA GLY A 437 3.85 5.03 15.73
C GLY A 437 4.58 6.15 16.48
N TYR A 438 4.12 6.49 17.68
CA TYR A 438 4.78 7.46 18.57
C TYR A 438 6.18 7.01 19.00
N ASP A 439 6.35 5.73 19.36
CA ASP A 439 7.66 5.17 19.71
C ASP A 439 8.68 5.27 18.57
N VAL A 440 8.22 5.13 17.31
CA VAL A 440 9.09 5.36 16.14
C VAL A 440 9.47 6.85 16.04
N LEU A 441 8.52 7.77 16.20
CA LEU A 441 8.80 9.21 16.19
C LEU A 441 9.78 9.61 17.31
N LYS A 442 9.68 8.98 18.48
CA LYS A 442 10.62 9.19 19.59
C LYS A 442 12.04 8.76 19.21
N ARG A 443 12.19 7.59 18.59
CA ARG A 443 13.50 7.15 18.06
C ARG A 443 14.05 8.10 17.00
N ILE A 444 13.20 8.68 16.16
CA ILE A 444 13.60 9.72 15.19
C ILE A 444 14.06 10.98 15.93
N ALA A 445 13.38 11.37 17.01
CA ALA A 445 13.78 12.50 17.85
C ALA A 445 15.16 12.30 18.48
N ASP A 446 15.48 11.09 18.93
CA ASP A 446 16.76 10.77 19.57
C ASP A 446 17.96 10.92 18.60
N ILE A 447 17.73 10.71 17.30
CA ILE A 447 18.77 10.82 16.26
C ILE A 447 18.72 12.13 15.49
N ILE A 448 17.74 13.01 15.77
CA ILE A 448 17.56 14.26 15.00
C ILE A 448 18.79 15.17 15.17
N GLY A 449 19.30 15.71 14.07
CA GLY A 449 20.54 16.49 14.04
C GLY A 449 21.82 15.68 13.84
N GLN A 450 21.75 14.34 13.83
CA GLN A 450 22.85 13.49 13.35
C GLN A 450 22.82 13.35 11.84
N SER A 451 23.97 13.22 11.19
CA SER A 451 24.06 13.02 9.73
C SER A 451 23.95 11.54 9.35
N ASN A 452 22.78 10.92 9.54
CA ASN A 452 22.55 9.51 9.17
C ASN A 452 21.31 9.31 8.29
N ARG A 453 21.47 9.57 7.00
CA ARG A 453 20.40 9.49 6.00
C ARG A 453 19.70 8.13 5.96
N LYS A 454 20.47 7.03 5.99
CA LYS A 454 19.94 5.66 5.92
C LYS A 454 19.03 5.34 7.12
N GLN A 455 19.44 5.74 8.33
CA GLN A 455 18.62 5.55 9.52
C GLN A 455 17.33 6.37 9.49
N PHE A 456 17.37 7.62 9.00
CA PHE A 456 16.13 8.40 8.83
C PHE A 456 15.19 7.77 7.81
N GLU A 457 15.71 7.24 6.71
CA GLU A 457 14.88 6.54 5.71
C GLU A 457 14.24 5.27 6.29
N GLN A 458 15.00 4.50 7.07
CA GLN A 458 14.50 3.31 7.76
C GLN A 458 13.40 3.65 8.77
N LEU A 459 13.66 4.57 9.70
CA LEU A 459 12.70 4.95 10.74
C LEU A 459 11.47 5.66 10.15
N SER A 460 11.64 6.48 9.11
CA SER A 460 10.51 7.09 8.40
C SER A 460 9.66 6.00 7.73
N GLY A 461 10.29 4.99 7.11
CA GLY A 461 9.59 3.85 6.54
C GLY A 461 8.84 3.04 7.59
N GLU A 462 9.44 2.81 8.75
CA GLU A 462 8.78 2.13 9.87
C GLU A 462 7.56 2.93 10.37
N PHE A 463 7.70 4.25 10.53
CA PHE A 463 6.60 5.12 10.92
C PHE A 463 5.45 5.08 9.92
N TYR A 464 5.74 5.21 8.62
CA TYR A 464 4.71 5.17 7.57
C TYR A 464 4.12 3.78 7.36
N THR A 465 4.82 2.73 7.76
CA THR A 465 4.28 1.37 7.81
C THR A 465 3.24 1.24 8.91
N VAL A 466 3.51 1.77 10.10
CA VAL A 466 2.59 1.70 11.26
C VAL A 466 1.43 2.67 11.12
N ILE A 467 1.68 3.88 10.63
CA ILE A 467 0.68 4.93 10.40
C ILE A 467 0.61 5.18 8.89
N PRO A 468 -0.38 4.61 8.17
CA PRO A 468 -0.51 4.76 6.73
C PRO A 468 -0.65 6.23 6.32
N HIS A 469 0.02 6.61 5.24
CA HIS A 469 -0.06 7.98 4.68
C HIS A 469 -0.29 7.94 3.17
N ASP A 470 -1.08 8.89 2.67
CA ASP A 470 -1.30 9.11 1.24
C ASP A 470 -0.32 10.16 0.73
N PHE A 471 0.73 9.72 0.04
CA PHE A 471 1.70 10.60 -0.60
C PHE A 471 1.41 10.84 -2.08
N GLY A 472 0.25 10.37 -2.58
CA GLY A 472 -0.03 10.31 -4.01
C GLY A 472 1.10 9.58 -4.76
N PHE A 473 1.43 10.02 -5.97
CA PHE A 473 2.50 9.43 -6.79
C PHE A 473 3.88 10.13 -6.58
N LYS A 474 4.01 10.97 -5.56
CA LYS A 474 5.29 11.61 -5.21
C LYS A 474 6.27 10.59 -4.65
N LYS A 475 7.56 10.91 -4.71
CA LYS A 475 8.63 10.00 -4.28
C LYS A 475 8.76 10.01 -2.76
N MET A 476 8.75 8.83 -2.14
CA MET A 476 8.79 8.68 -0.67
C MET A 476 9.99 9.38 -0.02
N ARG A 477 11.13 9.46 -0.72
CA ARG A 477 12.36 10.12 -0.24
C ARG A 477 12.18 11.60 0.14
N GLU A 478 11.18 12.27 -0.43
CA GLU A 478 10.84 13.67 -0.11
C GLU A 478 10.19 13.78 1.27
N PHE A 479 9.56 12.70 1.72
CA PHE A 479 8.83 12.62 2.99
C PHE A 479 9.66 11.97 4.10
N VAL A 480 10.98 11.84 3.94
CA VAL A 480 11.85 11.42 5.05
C VAL A 480 11.74 12.45 6.19
N ILE A 481 11.58 11.96 7.41
CA ILE A 481 11.47 12.75 8.64
C ILE A 481 12.90 13.04 9.14
N ASP A 482 13.57 13.97 8.46
CA ASP A 482 14.98 14.33 8.69
C ASP A 482 15.16 15.72 9.31
N THR A 483 14.08 16.51 9.45
CA THR A 483 14.13 17.85 10.06
C THR A 483 13.26 17.93 11.31
N PRO A 484 13.65 18.77 12.30
CA PRO A 484 12.85 19.00 13.50
C PRO A 484 11.42 19.46 13.18
N ASN A 485 11.24 20.26 12.13
CA ASN A 485 9.93 20.74 11.70
C ASN A 485 9.04 19.59 11.20
N LYS A 486 9.56 18.70 10.34
CA LYS A 486 8.81 17.52 9.88
C LYS A 486 8.42 16.61 11.03
N LEU A 487 9.35 16.37 11.96
CA LEU A 487 9.10 15.57 13.15
C LEU A 487 7.98 16.19 14.01
N LYS A 488 8.05 17.51 14.25
CA LYS A 488 7.02 18.25 14.99
C LYS A 488 5.64 18.11 14.34
N CYS A 489 5.54 18.30 13.02
CA CYS A 489 4.28 18.11 12.29
C CYS A 489 3.71 16.69 12.48
N LYS A 490 4.54 15.66 12.47
CA LYS A 490 4.09 14.27 12.68
C LYS A 490 3.70 13.99 14.12
N LEU A 491 4.39 14.56 15.09
CA LEU A 491 4.01 14.47 16.50
C LEU A 491 2.67 15.14 16.75
N GLU A 492 2.45 16.34 16.20
CA GLU A 492 1.18 17.06 16.29
C GLU A 492 0.02 16.30 15.64
N MET A 493 0.30 15.51 14.59
CA MET A 493 -0.71 14.64 13.96
C MET A 493 -1.12 13.46 14.85
N VAL A 494 -0.17 12.80 15.53
CA VAL A 494 -0.45 11.62 16.36
C VAL A 494 -0.94 12.00 17.76
N SER A 495 -0.52 13.15 18.26
CA SER A 495 -0.77 13.64 19.63
C SER A 495 -2.26 13.67 20.04
N PRO A 496 -3.21 14.22 19.25
CA PRO A 496 -4.62 14.24 19.60
C PRO A 496 -5.20 12.85 19.88
N PHE A 497 -4.72 11.84 19.17
CA PHE A 497 -5.16 10.47 19.37
C PHE A 497 -4.58 9.86 20.65
N ILE A 498 -3.41 10.30 21.09
CA ILE A 498 -2.83 9.91 22.40
C ILE A 498 -3.58 10.58 23.56
N PHE A 499 -3.95 11.86 23.41
CA PHE A 499 -4.70 12.58 24.46
C PHE A 499 -6.14 12.08 24.62
N ALA A 500 -6.74 11.52 23.58
CA ALA A 500 -8.03 10.81 23.71
C ALA A 500 -7.88 9.43 24.38
N ILE A 501 -6.65 8.94 24.57
CA ILE A 501 -6.36 7.62 25.17
C ILE A 501 -6.10 7.73 26.68
N CYS A 502 -5.57 8.85 27.16
CA CYS A 502 -5.35 9.16 28.58
C CYS A 502 -6.60 9.82 29.18
#